data_AF-A0A9P7RJG1-F1
#
_entry.id   AF-A0A9P7RJG1-F1
#
_cell.length_a   1.000
_cell.length_b   1.000
_cell.length_c   1.000
_cell.angle_alpha   90.00
_cell.angle_beta   90.00
_cell.angle_gamma   90.00
#
_symmetry.space_group_name_H-M   'P 1'
#
loop_
_entity.id
_entity.type
_entity.pdbx_description
1 polymer ?
#
loop_
_entity_poly.entity_id
_entity_poly.type
_entity_poly.pdbx_seq_one_letter_code
_entity_poly.pdbx_strand_id
1 'polypeptide(L)'
;MKSPSLFRAAFNPFEAPNDTAGNLQGTGFRPTMMGSSWARINDGWDAAELLFAKHHVFLEIFWISSTYLRFLVPSWRKVSTPTHAKYTALPWIPLMVHVILGTIELARYYYPLVITGEPPVPNLIDLVLGLAFSAGSFHLAGYVREGNIPFIRATFQATSLQRALASTLGYVHGDAQWHRASIKLLNNFTWVRWLSTFGKHLQGFRTYGETFTATVVMAHPLSLWEGDYPAGIPLYASIVLALLAVDKWASRKLDGKPGFVPRVLAHCGLVTVKKAYFETSTSGEKLE
;
A
#
# COMPACT_ATOMS: atom_id res chain seq x y z
N MET A 1 -7.07 -13.03 2.85
CA MET A 1 -6.35 -13.34 1.60
C MET A 1 -7.29 -14.18 0.74
N LYS A 2 -7.47 -13.88 -0.56
CA LYS A 2 -8.31 -14.71 -1.43
C LYS A 2 -7.78 -16.13 -1.58
N SER A 3 -8.70 -17.03 -1.91
CA SER A 3 -8.38 -18.37 -2.40
C SER A 3 -7.41 -18.26 -3.60
N PRO A 4 -6.39 -19.13 -3.68
CA PRO A 4 -5.53 -19.31 -4.85
C PRO A 4 -6.20 -19.37 -6.23
N SER A 5 -7.52 -19.63 -6.30
CA SER A 5 -8.32 -19.72 -7.52
C SER A 5 -8.17 -18.55 -8.52
N LEU A 6 -8.01 -17.30 -8.06
CA LEU A 6 -7.79 -16.17 -8.98
C LEU A 6 -6.39 -16.15 -9.60
N PHE A 7 -5.40 -16.73 -8.93
CA PHE A 7 -4.07 -16.95 -9.51
C PHE A 7 -4.12 -18.13 -10.49
N ARG A 8 -4.89 -19.18 -10.20
CA ARG A 8 -5.11 -20.32 -11.11
C ARG A 8 -5.68 -19.88 -12.46
N ALA A 9 -6.65 -18.96 -12.48
CA ALA A 9 -7.25 -18.42 -13.71
C ALA A 9 -6.26 -17.62 -14.58
N ALA A 10 -5.27 -16.96 -13.97
CA ALA A 10 -4.24 -16.20 -14.70
C ALA A 10 -3.14 -17.09 -15.30
N PHE A 11 -2.98 -18.32 -14.82
CA PHE A 11 -1.92 -19.25 -15.25
C PHE A 11 -2.43 -20.51 -15.96
N ASN A 12 -3.75 -20.68 -16.11
CA ASN A 12 -4.36 -21.81 -16.80
C ASN A 12 -5.32 -21.35 -17.92
N PRO A 13 -4.80 -20.96 -19.11
CA PRO A 13 -5.59 -20.34 -20.18
C PRO A 13 -6.52 -21.32 -20.94
N PHE A 14 -6.71 -22.56 -20.48
CA PHE A 14 -7.39 -23.62 -21.24
C PHE A 14 -8.62 -24.25 -20.58
N GLU A 15 -9.15 -23.71 -19.49
CA GLU A 15 -10.52 -24.04 -19.08
C GLU A 15 -11.51 -23.18 -19.87
N ALA A 16 -11.69 -23.51 -21.15
CA ALA A 16 -12.85 -23.07 -21.92
C ALA A 16 -14.10 -23.85 -21.46
N PRO A 17 -15.30 -23.25 -21.53
CA PRO A 17 -16.54 -23.93 -21.16
C PRO A 17 -16.77 -25.10 -22.12
N ASN A 18 -16.98 -26.30 -21.57
CA ASN A 18 -17.37 -27.47 -22.34
C ASN A 18 -18.79 -27.26 -22.89
N ASP A 19 -18.89 -26.78 -24.12
CA ASP A 19 -20.08 -26.96 -24.94
C ASP A 19 -19.66 -27.27 -26.39
N THR A 20 -20.37 -28.25 -26.98
CA THR A 20 -20.37 -28.71 -28.38
C THR A 20 -19.25 -29.64 -28.91
N ALA A 21 -19.63 -30.93 -28.99
CA ALA A 21 -19.53 -31.86 -30.13
C ALA A 21 -18.20 -32.06 -30.91
N GLY A 22 -17.80 -33.32 -31.07
CA GLY A 22 -16.92 -33.72 -32.18
C GLY A 22 -16.19 -35.03 -32.00
N ASN A 23 -16.78 -36.11 -32.47
CA ASN A 23 -16.20 -37.43 -32.59
C ASN A 23 -15.04 -37.43 -33.62
N LEU A 24 -13.78 -37.61 -33.19
CA LEU A 24 -12.67 -38.01 -34.05
C LEU A 24 -11.72 -38.94 -33.28
N GLN A 25 -11.89 -40.26 -33.50
CA GLN A 25 -10.83 -41.23 -33.35
C GLN A 25 -9.77 -40.98 -34.44
N GLY A 26 -8.51 -40.81 -34.06
CA GLY A 26 -7.42 -40.88 -35.03
C GLY A 26 -6.16 -40.15 -34.61
N THR A 27 -5.06 -40.89 -34.61
CA THR A 27 -3.65 -40.47 -34.47
C THR A 27 -3.13 -40.34 -33.03
N GLY A 28 -2.27 -41.31 -32.69
CA GLY A 28 -1.58 -41.38 -31.43
C GLY A 28 -0.59 -40.25 -31.27
N PHE A 29 -0.89 -39.39 -30.29
CA PHE A 29 0.13 -38.73 -29.49
C PHE A 29 -0.41 -38.75 -28.07
N ARG A 30 -0.03 -39.76 -27.27
CA ARG A 30 -0.25 -39.71 -25.83
C ARG A 30 0.74 -38.67 -25.27
N PRO A 31 0.29 -37.54 -24.70
CA PRO A 31 1.18 -36.69 -23.93
C PRO A 31 1.29 -37.29 -22.51
N THR A 32 1.90 -38.48 -22.39
CA THR A 32 2.04 -39.18 -21.09
C THR A 32 3.16 -38.65 -20.20
N MET A 33 3.78 -37.51 -20.54
CA MET A 33 4.82 -36.91 -19.68
C MET A 33 4.53 -35.48 -19.19
N MET A 34 3.43 -34.86 -19.60
CA MET A 34 3.01 -33.56 -19.03
C MET A 34 1.96 -33.72 -17.91
N GLY A 35 1.16 -34.80 -17.90
CA GLY A 35 0.04 -34.95 -16.96
C GLY A 35 0.41 -35.02 -15.47
N SER A 36 1.56 -35.60 -15.10
CA SER A 36 1.89 -35.83 -13.68
C SER A 36 2.47 -34.60 -12.97
N SER A 37 3.05 -33.65 -13.71
CA SER A 37 3.55 -32.40 -13.14
C SER A 37 2.40 -31.43 -12.91
N TRP A 38 1.51 -31.28 -13.89
CA TRP A 38 0.34 -30.41 -13.79
C TRP A 38 -0.68 -30.94 -12.78
N ALA A 39 -0.88 -32.27 -12.69
CA ALA A 39 -1.72 -32.87 -11.65
C ALA A 39 -1.16 -32.57 -10.24
N ARG A 40 0.14 -32.75 -10.00
CA ARG A 40 0.76 -32.43 -8.70
C ARG A 40 0.72 -30.93 -8.36
N ILE A 41 0.84 -30.06 -9.37
CA ILE A 41 0.67 -28.61 -9.19
C ILE A 41 -0.77 -28.30 -8.80
N ASN A 42 -1.75 -28.90 -9.49
CA ASN A 42 -3.18 -28.74 -9.17
C ASN A 42 -3.52 -29.28 -7.78
N ASP A 43 -3.03 -30.47 -7.41
CA ASP A 43 -3.20 -31.05 -6.06
C ASP A 43 -2.60 -30.13 -4.98
N GLY A 44 -1.46 -29.50 -5.27
CA GLY A 44 -0.85 -28.51 -4.40
C GLY A 44 -1.68 -27.23 -4.24
N TRP A 45 -2.31 -26.76 -5.32
CA TRP A 45 -3.23 -25.62 -5.27
C TRP A 45 -4.52 -25.96 -4.52
N ASP A 46 -5.09 -27.13 -4.75
CA ASP A 46 -6.30 -27.60 -4.06
C ASP A 46 -6.04 -27.78 -2.56
N ALA A 47 -4.87 -28.33 -2.19
CA ALA A 47 -4.43 -28.40 -0.81
C ALA A 47 -4.21 -27.02 -0.18
N ALA A 48 -3.64 -26.07 -0.92
CA ALA A 48 -3.49 -24.69 -0.46
C ALA A 48 -4.86 -24.01 -0.28
N GLU A 49 -5.80 -24.20 -1.20
CA GLU A 49 -7.18 -23.69 -1.09
C GLU A 49 -7.88 -24.23 0.16
N LEU A 50 -7.78 -25.53 0.41
CA LEU A 50 -8.32 -26.17 1.62
C LEU A 50 -7.66 -25.63 2.90
N LEU A 51 -6.34 -25.46 2.90
CA LEU A 51 -5.61 -24.88 4.03
C LEU A 51 -6.05 -23.44 4.29
N PHE A 52 -6.19 -22.63 3.24
CA PHE A 52 -6.69 -21.25 3.35
C PHE A 52 -8.14 -21.22 3.82
N ALA A 53 -9.04 -22.00 3.24
CA ALA A 53 -10.44 -22.05 3.65
C ALA A 53 -10.57 -22.35 5.15
N LYS A 54 -9.79 -23.32 5.65
CA LYS A 54 -9.85 -23.77 7.04
C LYS A 54 -9.06 -22.91 8.03
N HIS A 55 -7.98 -22.27 7.59
CA HIS A 55 -7.02 -21.59 8.49
C HIS A 55 -6.69 -20.14 8.08
N HIS A 56 -7.52 -19.49 7.25
CA HIS A 56 -7.25 -18.14 6.74
C HIS A 56 -6.94 -17.12 7.84
N VAL A 57 -7.64 -17.14 8.98
CA VAL A 57 -7.39 -16.23 10.12
C VAL A 57 -5.99 -16.44 10.68
N PHE A 58 -5.63 -17.69 10.97
CA PHE A 58 -4.31 -18.04 11.49
C PHE A 58 -3.20 -17.65 10.52
N LEU A 59 -3.36 -17.96 9.23
CA LEU A 59 -2.38 -17.63 8.19
C LEU A 59 -2.22 -16.11 8.05
N GLU A 60 -3.32 -15.36 8.14
CA GLU A 60 -3.31 -13.89 8.08
C GLU A 60 -2.56 -13.29 9.29
N ILE A 61 -2.85 -13.76 10.51
CA ILE A 61 -2.15 -13.33 11.73
C ILE A 61 -0.68 -13.70 11.67
N PHE A 62 -0.35 -14.91 11.22
CA PHE A 62 1.04 -15.38 11.09
C PHE A 62 1.83 -14.54 10.08
N TRP A 63 1.25 -14.28 8.90
CA TRP A 63 1.85 -13.42 7.88
C TRP A 63 2.11 -12.01 8.43
N ILE A 64 1.13 -11.42 9.09
CA ILE A 64 1.24 -10.05 9.59
C ILE A 64 2.20 -9.97 10.76
N SER A 65 2.11 -10.89 11.71
CA SER A 65 3.04 -10.92 12.85
C SER A 65 4.48 -11.08 12.38
N SER A 66 4.74 -12.02 11.47
CA SER A 66 6.10 -12.27 10.96
C SER A 66 6.68 -11.08 10.18
N THR A 67 5.87 -10.42 9.34
CA THR A 67 6.31 -9.26 8.54
C THR A 67 6.41 -7.98 9.37
N TYR A 68 5.43 -7.70 10.22
CA TYR A 68 5.45 -6.54 11.10
C TYR A 68 6.54 -6.64 12.16
N LEU A 69 6.73 -7.77 12.84
CA LEU A 69 7.80 -7.88 13.84
C LEU A 69 9.18 -7.55 13.24
N ARG A 70 9.45 -8.03 12.01
CA ARG A 70 10.71 -7.77 11.30
C ARG A 70 10.93 -6.29 11.00
N PHE A 71 9.87 -5.54 10.66
CA PHE A 71 9.99 -4.18 10.11
C PHE A 71 9.53 -3.06 11.05
N LEU A 72 8.61 -3.36 11.95
CA LEU A 72 8.04 -2.44 12.93
C LEU A 72 9.03 -2.17 14.06
N VAL A 73 9.77 -3.18 14.55
CA VAL A 73 10.77 -3.02 15.62
C VAL A 73 11.87 -2.01 15.25
N PRO A 74 12.52 -2.08 14.07
CA PRO A 74 13.46 -1.05 13.64
C PRO A 74 12.80 0.33 13.46
N SER A 75 11.52 0.37 13.08
CA SER A 75 10.81 1.63 12.90
C SER A 75 10.51 2.30 14.24
N TRP A 76 10.13 1.56 15.26
CA TRP A 76 10.00 2.07 16.63
C TRP A 76 11.32 2.62 17.18
N ARG A 77 12.47 2.00 16.88
CA ARG A 77 13.79 2.53 17.25
C ARG A 77 14.09 3.91 16.63
N LYS A 78 13.62 4.14 15.40
CA LYS A 78 13.78 5.45 14.72
C LYS A 78 12.89 6.54 15.33
N VAL A 79 11.76 6.14 15.90
CA VAL A 79 10.77 7.04 16.49
C VAL A 79 11.03 7.30 17.97
N SER A 80 11.68 6.37 18.68
CA SER A 80 11.94 6.48 20.12
C SER A 80 12.97 7.55 20.49
N THR A 81 13.77 8.04 19.55
CA THR A 81 14.74 9.12 19.79
C THR A 81 14.65 10.21 18.73
N PRO A 82 14.51 11.50 19.11
CA PRO A 82 14.44 12.62 18.16
C PRO A 82 15.65 12.70 17.22
N THR A 83 16.82 12.24 17.68
CA THR A 83 18.08 12.26 16.92
C THR A 83 17.98 11.45 15.62
N HIS A 84 17.32 10.28 15.63
CA HIS A 84 17.19 9.43 14.44
C HIS A 84 16.20 10.01 13.41
N ALA A 85 15.14 10.67 13.87
CA ALA A 85 14.23 11.38 12.96
C ALA A 85 14.92 12.56 12.26
N LYS A 86 15.80 13.30 12.96
CA LYS A 86 16.62 14.35 12.35
C LYS A 86 17.51 13.84 11.22
N TYR A 87 18.11 12.65 11.38
CA TYR A 87 18.93 12.03 10.31
C TYR A 87 18.13 11.64 9.06
N THR A 88 16.84 11.37 9.18
CA THR A 88 15.95 11.06 8.04
C THR A 88 15.22 12.28 7.49
N ALA A 89 15.46 13.46 8.09
CA ALA A 89 14.85 14.73 7.74
C ALA A 89 13.31 14.72 7.66
N LEU A 90 12.69 13.84 8.45
CA LEU A 90 11.24 13.76 8.66
C LEU A 90 10.85 14.52 9.93
N PRO A 91 9.65 15.13 9.99
CA PRO A 91 9.19 15.79 11.20
C PRO A 91 8.88 14.72 12.25
N TRP A 92 9.63 14.75 13.36
CA TRP A 92 9.60 13.68 14.38
C TRP A 92 8.20 13.48 14.99
N ILE A 93 7.51 14.58 15.34
CA ILE A 93 6.18 14.50 15.99
C ILE A 93 5.15 13.87 15.05
N PRO A 94 4.93 14.35 13.80
CA PRO A 94 4.03 13.67 12.86
C PRO A 94 4.41 12.22 12.58
N LEU A 95 5.70 11.90 12.46
CA LEU A 95 6.16 10.53 12.28
C LEU A 95 5.81 9.64 13.48
N MET A 96 6.01 10.15 14.69
CA MET A 96 5.69 9.44 15.92
C MET A 96 4.19 9.17 16.03
N VAL A 97 3.36 10.21 15.83
CA VAL A 97 1.91 10.07 15.83
C VAL A 97 1.45 9.05 14.79
N HIS A 98 1.99 9.11 13.56
CA HIS A 98 1.67 8.17 12.49
C HIS A 98 1.98 6.71 12.89
N VAL A 99 3.14 6.43 13.46
CA VAL A 99 3.51 5.06 13.89
C VAL A 99 2.66 4.58 15.07
N ILE A 100 2.36 5.44 16.03
CA ILE A 100 1.49 5.11 17.17
C ILE A 100 0.07 4.79 16.68
N LEU A 101 -0.52 5.65 15.87
CA LEU A 101 -1.87 5.45 15.32
C LEU A 101 -1.96 4.15 14.53
N GLY A 102 -1.01 3.89 13.63
CA GLY A 102 -0.99 2.65 12.86
C GLY A 102 -0.88 1.41 13.74
N THR A 103 -0.11 1.47 14.82
CA THR A 103 0.02 0.36 15.77
C THR A 103 -1.29 0.12 16.55
N ILE A 104 -1.94 1.20 17.00
CA ILE A 104 -3.24 1.10 17.71
C ILE A 104 -4.30 0.52 16.78
N GLU A 105 -4.39 0.97 15.53
CA GLU A 105 -5.37 0.46 14.56
C GLU A 105 -5.16 -1.03 14.26
N LEU A 106 -3.92 -1.47 14.08
CA LEU A 106 -3.61 -2.90 13.90
C LEU A 106 -4.02 -3.70 15.14
N ALA A 107 -3.72 -3.22 16.35
CA ALA A 107 -4.12 -3.90 17.58
C ALA A 107 -5.65 -4.00 17.68
N ARG A 108 -6.37 -2.91 17.38
CA ARG A 108 -7.83 -2.86 17.44
C ARG A 108 -8.52 -3.75 16.40
N TYR A 109 -7.90 -3.96 15.24
CA TYR A 109 -8.41 -4.87 14.23
C TYR A 109 -8.07 -6.34 14.53
N TYR A 110 -6.80 -6.64 14.81
CA TYR A 110 -6.35 -8.02 14.96
C TYR A 110 -6.72 -8.65 16.30
N TYR A 111 -6.85 -7.86 17.39
CA TYR A 111 -7.21 -8.42 18.70
C TYR A 111 -8.61 -9.08 18.70
N PRO A 112 -9.68 -8.41 18.24
CA PRO A 112 -10.98 -9.07 18.08
C PRO A 112 -10.93 -10.21 17.07
N LEU A 113 -10.27 -10.04 15.92
CA LEU A 113 -10.17 -11.07 14.88
C LEU A 113 -9.55 -12.38 15.40
N VAL A 114 -8.54 -12.30 16.27
CA VAL A 114 -7.92 -13.47 16.91
C VAL A 114 -8.91 -14.19 17.84
N ILE A 115 -9.75 -13.44 18.55
CA ILE A 115 -10.67 -13.96 19.58
C ILE A 115 -11.93 -14.55 18.93
N THR A 116 -12.52 -13.83 18.00
CA THR A 116 -13.82 -14.18 17.40
C THR A 116 -13.68 -14.99 16.12
N GLY A 117 -12.51 -14.93 15.45
CA GLY A 117 -12.32 -15.51 14.12
C GLY A 117 -12.96 -14.70 12.99
N GLU A 118 -13.72 -13.64 13.32
CA GLU A 118 -14.50 -12.86 12.36
C GLU A 118 -13.95 -11.43 12.22
N PRO A 119 -13.91 -10.86 10.99
CA PRO A 119 -13.49 -9.47 10.79
C PRO A 119 -14.37 -8.49 11.59
N PRO A 120 -13.79 -7.63 12.43
CA PRO A 120 -14.56 -6.71 13.25
C PRO A 120 -15.23 -5.62 12.38
N VAL A 121 -16.44 -5.23 12.77
CA VAL A 121 -17.13 -4.05 12.21
C VAL A 121 -16.56 -2.78 12.87
N PRO A 122 -16.21 -1.73 12.09
CA PRO A 122 -15.61 -0.53 12.64
C PRO A 122 -16.61 0.30 13.43
N ASN A 123 -16.13 0.93 14.51
CA ASN A 123 -16.87 1.96 15.25
C ASN A 123 -16.25 3.35 15.01
N LEU A 124 -16.78 4.36 15.71
CA LEU A 124 -16.34 5.75 15.57
C LEU A 124 -14.85 5.94 15.89
N ILE A 125 -14.31 5.20 16.86
CA ILE A 125 -12.89 5.27 17.22
C ILE A 125 -12.04 4.80 16.03
N ASP A 126 -12.44 3.72 15.37
CA ASP A 126 -11.72 3.18 14.20
C ASP A 126 -11.76 4.15 13.03
N LEU A 127 -12.88 4.86 12.83
CA LEU A 127 -12.98 5.93 11.84
C LEU A 127 -12.02 7.08 12.15
N VAL A 128 -12.05 7.60 13.39
CA VAL A 128 -11.22 8.75 13.80
C VAL A 128 -9.73 8.40 13.68
N LEU A 129 -9.34 7.21 14.14
CA LEU A 129 -7.95 6.74 14.00
C LEU A 129 -7.56 6.62 12.52
N GLY A 130 -8.41 6.02 11.69
CA GLY A 130 -8.14 5.84 10.26
C GLY A 130 -8.00 7.16 9.50
N LEU A 131 -8.84 8.16 9.81
CA LEU A 131 -8.75 9.50 9.24
C LEU A 131 -7.52 10.26 9.74
N ALA A 132 -7.22 10.19 11.05
CA ALA A 132 -6.05 10.83 11.63
C ALA A 132 -4.74 10.24 11.07
N PHE A 133 -4.68 8.90 10.93
CA PHE A 133 -3.56 8.22 10.29
C PHE A 133 -3.42 8.64 8.83
N SER A 134 -4.53 8.71 8.08
CA SER A 134 -4.53 9.11 6.68
C SER A 134 -4.05 10.55 6.51
N ALA A 135 -4.50 11.48 7.36
CA ALA A 135 -4.05 12.87 7.37
C ALA A 135 -2.54 12.97 7.69
N GLY A 136 -2.07 12.23 8.70
CA GLY A 136 -0.65 12.17 9.05
C GLY A 136 0.21 11.61 7.92
N SER A 137 -0.27 10.55 7.24
CA SER A 137 0.38 9.95 6.07
C SER A 137 0.47 10.92 4.90
N PHE A 138 -0.63 11.63 4.63
CA PHE A 138 -0.70 12.64 3.57
C PHE A 138 0.30 13.78 3.82
N HIS A 139 0.39 14.26 5.06
CA HIS A 139 1.36 15.27 5.45
C HIS A 139 2.82 14.77 5.32
N LEU A 140 3.10 13.56 5.80
CA LEU A 140 4.44 12.95 5.71
C LEU A 140 4.90 12.73 4.25
N ALA A 141 3.97 12.52 3.31
CA ALA A 141 4.30 12.42 1.89
C ALA A 141 5.00 13.68 1.34
N GLY A 142 4.73 14.86 1.92
CA GLY A 142 5.42 16.11 1.58
C GLY A 142 6.92 16.11 1.85
N TYR A 143 7.40 15.19 2.69
CA TYR A 143 8.82 15.10 3.10
C TYR A 143 9.61 14.03 2.35
N VAL A 144 9.04 13.43 1.30
CA VAL A 144 9.76 12.47 0.44
C VAL A 144 10.90 13.18 -0.30
N ARG A 145 12.10 12.59 -0.25
CA ARG A 145 13.33 13.14 -0.85
C ARG A 145 14.05 12.20 -1.81
N GLU A 146 13.59 10.96 -1.94
CA GLU A 146 14.28 9.90 -2.66
C GLU A 146 13.41 9.40 -3.83
N GLY A 147 14.07 8.98 -4.92
CA GLY A 147 13.40 8.46 -6.11
C GLY A 147 12.72 9.53 -6.96
N ASN A 148 11.71 9.13 -7.75
CA ASN A 148 10.88 10.05 -8.52
C ASN A 148 9.91 10.78 -7.58
N ILE A 149 10.36 11.90 -7.01
CA ILE A 149 9.68 12.61 -5.91
C ILE A 149 8.20 12.92 -6.23
N PRO A 150 7.84 13.58 -7.36
CA PRO A 150 6.44 13.88 -7.66
C PRO A 150 5.57 12.63 -7.69
N PHE A 151 6.09 11.55 -8.29
CA PHE A 151 5.34 10.30 -8.45
C PHE A 151 5.18 9.51 -7.15
N ILE A 152 6.25 9.39 -6.36
CA ILE A 152 6.22 8.72 -5.06
C ILE A 152 5.31 9.49 -4.09
N ARG A 153 5.41 10.83 -4.07
CA ARG A 153 4.55 11.65 -3.22
C ARG A 153 3.08 11.48 -3.58
N ALA A 154 2.74 11.57 -4.87
CA ALA A 154 1.38 11.32 -5.35
C ALA A 154 0.90 9.90 -4.97
N THR A 155 1.78 8.90 -4.98
CA THR A 155 1.47 7.53 -4.56
C THR A 155 1.14 7.44 -3.07
N PHE A 156 1.95 8.03 -2.18
CA PHE A 156 1.66 8.05 -0.75
C PHE A 156 0.38 8.82 -0.41
N GLN A 157 0.16 9.95 -1.09
CA GLN A 157 -1.06 10.75 -0.96
C GLN A 157 -2.29 9.97 -1.44
N ALA A 158 -2.20 9.30 -2.59
CA ALA A 158 -3.27 8.46 -3.11
C ALA A 158 -3.61 7.31 -2.16
N THR A 159 -2.59 6.64 -1.60
CA THR A 159 -2.75 5.61 -0.57
C THR A 159 -3.52 6.15 0.63
N SER A 160 -3.15 7.35 1.09
CA SER A 160 -3.77 8.02 2.23
C SER A 160 -5.24 8.36 1.95
N LEU A 161 -5.56 8.84 0.74
CA LEU A 161 -6.92 9.15 0.32
C LEU A 161 -7.79 7.89 0.18
N GLN A 162 -7.26 6.81 -0.40
CA GLN A 162 -7.99 5.53 -0.49
C GLN A 162 -8.24 4.91 0.88
N ARG A 163 -7.30 5.06 1.81
CA ARG A 163 -7.49 4.62 3.19
C ARG A 163 -8.56 5.44 3.89
N ALA A 164 -8.53 6.76 3.77
CA ALA A 164 -9.57 7.64 4.31
C ALA A 164 -10.95 7.24 3.77
N LEU A 165 -11.06 7.04 2.46
CA LEU A 165 -12.30 6.58 1.82
C LEU A 165 -12.78 5.24 2.39
N ALA A 166 -11.91 4.24 2.48
CA ALA A 166 -12.28 2.92 2.99
C ALA A 166 -12.68 2.94 4.47
N SER A 167 -11.98 3.73 5.30
CA SER A 167 -12.36 3.93 6.70
C SER A 167 -13.74 4.59 6.82
N THR A 168 -14.02 5.62 6.01
CA THR A 168 -15.33 6.28 5.98
C THR A 168 -16.43 5.33 5.53
N LEU A 169 -16.25 4.61 4.42
CA LEU A 169 -17.25 3.68 3.91
C LEU A 169 -17.50 2.52 4.88
N GLY A 170 -16.46 1.99 5.52
CA GLY A 170 -16.60 0.94 6.52
C GLY A 170 -17.44 1.39 7.72
N TYR A 171 -17.23 2.60 8.21
CA TYR A 171 -18.04 3.13 9.32
C TYR A 171 -19.47 3.47 8.90
N VAL A 172 -19.65 4.20 7.80
CA VAL A 172 -20.97 4.67 7.33
C VAL A 172 -21.89 3.50 6.99
N HIS A 173 -21.35 2.44 6.37
CA HIS A 173 -22.14 1.26 5.99
C HIS A 173 -22.11 0.14 7.03
N GLY A 174 -21.32 0.27 8.11
CA GLY A 174 -21.11 -0.82 9.07
C GLY A 174 -20.51 -2.07 8.42
N ASP A 175 -19.65 -1.89 7.42
CA ASP A 175 -19.12 -2.96 6.58
C ASP A 175 -17.70 -3.36 7.01
N ALA A 176 -17.58 -4.57 7.55
CA ALA A 176 -16.31 -5.16 7.95
C ALA A 176 -15.33 -5.34 6.78
N GLN A 177 -15.82 -5.50 5.54
CA GLN A 177 -14.98 -5.65 4.36
C GLN A 177 -14.29 -4.34 4.00
N TRP A 178 -15.00 -3.20 4.05
CA TRP A 178 -14.38 -1.89 3.88
C TRP A 178 -13.40 -1.55 4.99
N HIS A 179 -13.70 -1.96 6.23
CA HIS A 179 -12.76 -1.80 7.34
C HIS A 179 -11.49 -2.63 7.14
N ARG A 180 -11.64 -3.90 6.76
CA ARG A 180 -10.53 -4.78 6.38
C ARG A 180 -9.71 -4.17 5.24
N ALA A 181 -10.36 -3.69 4.18
CA ALA A 181 -9.68 -3.05 3.06
C ALA A 181 -8.86 -1.83 3.51
N SER A 182 -9.41 -1.00 4.42
CA SER A 182 -8.66 0.10 5.03
C SER A 182 -7.43 -0.42 5.79
N ILE A 183 -7.61 -1.37 6.72
CA ILE A 183 -6.51 -1.92 7.54
C ILE A 183 -5.42 -2.55 6.67
N LYS A 184 -5.78 -3.28 5.61
CA LYS A 184 -4.81 -3.88 4.68
C LYS A 184 -3.99 -2.86 3.89
N LEU A 185 -4.48 -1.63 3.70
CA LEU A 185 -3.65 -0.56 3.15
C LEU A 185 -2.47 -0.17 4.06
N LEU A 186 -2.51 -0.47 5.36
CA LEU A 186 -1.34 -0.31 6.24
C LEU A 186 -0.19 -1.24 5.85
N ASN A 187 -0.50 -2.37 5.21
CA ASN A 187 0.52 -3.32 4.76
C ASN A 187 1.38 -2.77 3.64
N ASN A 188 1.05 -1.59 3.08
CA ASN A 188 1.98 -0.89 2.20
C ASN A 188 3.34 -0.65 2.90
N PHE A 189 3.32 -0.43 4.23
CA PHE A 189 4.52 -0.36 5.06
C PHE A 189 5.42 -1.62 4.98
N THR A 190 4.81 -2.81 5.03
CA THR A 190 5.54 -4.09 4.98
C THR A 190 5.92 -4.43 3.55
N TRP A 191 5.01 -4.27 2.59
CA TRP A 191 5.25 -4.56 1.18
C TRP A 191 6.40 -3.75 0.59
N VAL A 192 6.49 -2.44 0.86
CA VAL A 192 7.62 -1.61 0.40
C VAL A 192 8.95 -2.16 0.92
N ARG A 193 9.02 -2.55 2.20
CA ARG A 193 10.26 -3.05 2.82
C ARG A 193 10.60 -4.46 2.37
N TRP A 194 9.59 -5.30 2.20
CA TRP A 194 9.75 -6.66 1.70
C TRP A 194 10.29 -6.61 0.26
N LEU A 195 9.61 -5.88 -0.63
CA LEU A 195 10.05 -5.65 -2.00
C LEU A 195 11.40 -4.95 -2.07
N SER A 196 11.73 -4.03 -1.16
CA SER A 196 13.07 -3.39 -1.14
C SER A 196 14.17 -4.32 -0.64
N THR A 197 13.83 -5.32 0.18
CA THR A 197 14.79 -6.31 0.68
C THR A 197 15.09 -7.34 -0.41
N PHE A 198 14.05 -7.90 -1.03
CA PHE A 198 14.17 -8.96 -2.04
C PHE A 198 14.38 -8.41 -3.46
N GLY A 199 13.92 -7.20 -3.73
CA GLY A 199 14.06 -6.53 -5.03
C GLY A 199 15.48 -6.14 -5.39
N LYS A 200 16.43 -6.17 -4.43
CA LYS A 200 17.87 -6.02 -4.70
C LYS A 200 18.42 -7.12 -5.61
N HIS A 201 17.70 -8.23 -5.73
CA HIS A 201 18.06 -9.35 -6.60
C HIS A 201 17.40 -9.27 -7.99
N LEU A 202 16.53 -8.28 -8.24
CA LEU A 202 15.90 -8.09 -9.53
C LEU A 202 16.81 -7.26 -10.44
N GLN A 203 17.09 -7.79 -11.63
CA GLN A 203 17.83 -7.04 -12.66
C GLN A 203 16.96 -5.88 -13.19
N GLY A 204 17.58 -4.72 -13.42
CA GLY A 204 16.92 -3.58 -14.10
C GLY A 204 16.90 -2.26 -13.33
N PHE A 205 17.12 -2.27 -12.01
CA PHE A 205 17.21 -1.04 -11.21
C PHE A 205 18.68 -0.72 -10.91
N ARG A 206 19.16 0.44 -11.38
CA ARG A 206 20.58 0.82 -11.30
C ARG A 206 20.86 1.72 -10.10
N THR A 207 19.86 2.48 -9.65
CA THR A 207 20.00 3.39 -8.51
C THR A 207 19.05 3.01 -7.37
N TYR A 208 19.43 3.36 -6.15
CA TYR A 208 18.54 3.19 -4.99
C TYR A 208 17.21 3.94 -5.16
N GLY A 209 17.22 5.13 -5.78
CA GLY A 209 16.01 5.91 -6.05
C GLY A 209 15.05 5.22 -7.04
N GLU A 210 15.58 4.56 -8.07
CA GLU A 210 14.77 3.76 -9.00
C GLU A 210 14.15 2.55 -8.30
N THR A 211 14.96 1.81 -7.52
CA THR A 211 14.47 0.67 -6.73
C THR A 211 13.38 1.12 -5.76
N PHE A 212 13.60 2.22 -5.03
CA PHE A 212 12.62 2.75 -4.09
C PHE A 212 11.33 3.20 -4.78
N THR A 213 11.44 3.84 -5.95
CA THR A 213 10.27 4.21 -6.76
C THR A 213 9.47 2.97 -7.14
N ALA A 214 10.13 1.94 -7.69
CA ALA A 214 9.48 0.73 -8.13
C ALA A 214 8.82 -0.03 -6.96
N THR A 215 9.49 -0.13 -5.81
CA THR A 215 8.95 -0.85 -4.64
C THR A 215 7.72 -0.14 -4.07
N VAL A 216 7.70 1.19 -4.01
CA VAL A 216 6.53 1.97 -3.59
C VAL A 216 5.34 1.76 -4.54
N VAL A 217 5.60 1.78 -5.85
CA VAL A 217 4.56 1.61 -6.87
C VAL A 217 3.98 0.20 -6.87
N MET A 218 4.81 -0.83 -6.68
CA MET A 218 4.36 -2.22 -6.64
C MET A 218 3.68 -2.60 -5.31
N ALA A 219 4.10 -1.99 -4.19
CA ALA A 219 3.58 -2.34 -2.88
C ALA A 219 2.09 -1.99 -2.69
N HIS A 220 1.63 -0.90 -3.31
CA HIS A 220 0.25 -0.46 -3.15
C HIS A 220 -0.79 -1.38 -3.81
N PRO A 221 -0.63 -1.82 -5.08
CA PRO A 221 -1.44 -2.89 -5.67
C PRO A 221 -1.51 -4.17 -4.83
N LEU A 222 -0.40 -4.59 -4.22
CA LEU A 222 -0.38 -5.78 -3.35
C LEU A 222 -1.21 -5.58 -2.08
N SER A 223 -1.17 -4.36 -1.52
CA SER A 223 -1.98 -4.01 -0.34
C SER A 223 -3.48 -3.94 -0.68
N LEU A 224 -3.83 -3.40 -1.86
CA LEU A 224 -5.20 -3.39 -2.38
C LEU A 224 -5.73 -4.80 -2.64
N TRP A 225 -4.88 -5.66 -3.21
CA TRP A 225 -5.19 -7.08 -3.44
C TRP A 225 -5.40 -7.82 -2.11
N GLU A 226 -4.53 -7.61 -1.12
CA GLU A 226 -4.66 -8.27 0.19
C GLU A 226 -5.94 -7.85 0.93
N GLY A 227 -6.34 -6.59 0.76
CA GLY A 227 -7.56 -6.00 1.32
C GLY A 227 -8.84 -6.26 0.55
N ASP A 228 -8.75 -6.88 -0.64
CA ASP A 228 -9.89 -7.06 -1.54
C ASP A 228 -10.63 -5.73 -1.78
N TYR A 229 -9.86 -4.67 -2.01
CA TYR A 229 -10.37 -3.31 -2.13
C TYR A 229 -11.25 -3.16 -3.39
N PRO A 230 -12.54 -2.80 -3.26
CA PRO A 230 -13.45 -2.66 -4.40
C PRO A 230 -12.97 -1.57 -5.37
N ALA A 231 -12.80 -1.93 -6.65
CA ALA A 231 -12.26 -1.04 -7.68
C ALA A 231 -10.89 -0.40 -7.30
N GLY A 232 -10.08 -1.10 -6.50
CA GLY A 232 -8.86 -0.54 -5.90
C GLY A 232 -7.85 0.03 -6.89
N ILE A 233 -7.52 -0.73 -7.96
CA ILE A 233 -6.52 -0.30 -8.96
C ILE A 233 -7.02 0.87 -9.81
N PRO A 234 -8.23 0.84 -10.41
CA PRO A 234 -8.74 2.00 -11.16
C PRO A 234 -8.85 3.26 -10.30
N LEU A 235 -9.31 3.12 -9.04
CA LEU A 235 -9.42 4.25 -8.13
C LEU A 235 -8.04 4.82 -7.77
N TYR A 236 -7.07 3.96 -7.46
CA TYR A 236 -5.69 4.35 -7.18
C TYR A 236 -5.09 5.13 -8.36
N ALA A 237 -5.16 4.57 -9.57
CA ALA A 237 -4.63 5.19 -10.77
C ALA A 237 -5.27 6.58 -11.01
N SER A 238 -6.59 6.68 -10.84
CA SER A 238 -7.33 7.93 -11.01
C SER A 238 -6.88 9.00 -10.01
N ILE A 239 -6.71 8.63 -8.73
CA ILE A 239 -6.26 9.56 -7.69
C ILE A 239 -4.81 9.99 -7.93
N VAL A 240 -3.91 9.07 -8.30
CA VAL A 240 -2.51 9.41 -8.64
C VAL A 240 -2.47 10.40 -9.81
N LEU A 241 -3.18 10.12 -10.90
CA LEU A 241 -3.22 11.00 -12.06
C LEU A 241 -3.81 12.39 -11.71
N ALA A 242 -4.86 12.44 -10.89
CA ALA A 242 -5.43 13.69 -10.41
C ALA A 242 -4.42 14.48 -9.57
N LEU A 243 -3.72 13.83 -8.63
CA LEU A 243 -2.70 14.47 -7.79
C LEU A 243 -1.52 14.98 -8.62
N LEU A 244 -1.07 14.23 -9.62
CA LEU A 244 -0.02 14.68 -10.56
C LEU A 244 -0.48 15.86 -11.41
N ALA A 245 -1.73 15.87 -11.86
CA ALA A 245 -2.31 16.99 -12.59
C ALA A 245 -2.40 18.24 -11.70
N VAL A 246 -2.81 18.08 -10.43
CA VAL A 246 -2.84 19.15 -9.44
C VAL A 246 -1.42 19.67 -9.15
N ASP A 247 -0.44 18.79 -8.94
CA ASP A 247 0.96 19.19 -8.72
C ASP A 247 1.48 19.97 -9.92
N LYS A 248 1.27 19.48 -11.14
CA LYS A 248 1.67 20.17 -12.38
C LYS A 248 1.00 21.53 -12.54
N TRP A 249 -0.30 21.62 -12.27
CA TRP A 249 -1.04 22.89 -12.31
C TRP A 249 -0.49 23.87 -11.27
N ALA A 250 -0.30 23.40 -10.04
CA ALA A 250 0.15 24.20 -8.92
C ALA A 250 1.58 24.69 -9.13
N SER A 251 2.50 23.82 -9.57
CA SER A 251 3.85 24.20 -9.96
C SER A 251 3.83 25.30 -11.01
N ARG A 252 3.00 25.23 -12.05
CA ARG A 252 2.92 26.30 -13.09
C ARG A 252 2.37 27.62 -12.57
N LYS A 253 1.40 27.59 -11.66
CA LYS A 253 0.71 28.80 -11.19
C LYS A 253 1.43 29.49 -10.03
N LEU A 254 2.21 28.73 -9.27
CA LEU A 254 2.82 29.15 -8.00
C LEU A 254 4.36 29.25 -8.08
N ASP A 255 5.00 28.81 -9.17
CA ASP A 255 6.45 29.02 -9.36
C ASP A 255 6.79 30.51 -9.23
N GLY A 256 7.80 30.83 -8.42
CA GLY A 256 8.26 32.22 -8.25
C GLY A 256 7.37 33.15 -7.44
N LYS A 257 6.21 32.72 -6.93
CA LYS A 257 5.27 33.61 -6.22
C LYS A 257 5.31 33.40 -4.71
N PRO A 258 5.85 34.35 -3.91
CA PRO A 258 5.72 34.30 -2.46
C PRO A 258 4.25 34.56 -2.06
N GLY A 259 3.70 33.77 -1.14
CA GLY A 259 2.32 33.93 -0.68
C GLY A 259 1.91 32.92 0.39
N PHE A 260 0.77 33.15 1.05
CA PHE A 260 0.20 32.20 2.02
C PHE A 260 -0.25 30.90 1.34
N VAL A 261 -0.94 31.01 0.20
CA VAL A 261 -1.49 29.87 -0.55
C VAL A 261 -0.38 28.91 -1.06
N PRO A 262 0.68 29.37 -1.75
CA PRO A 262 1.81 28.50 -2.10
C PRO A 262 2.45 27.81 -0.89
N ARG A 263 2.57 28.50 0.25
CA ARG A 263 3.14 27.95 1.49
C ARG A 263 2.27 26.84 2.10
N VAL A 264 0.97 27.05 2.18
CA VAL A 264 0.03 26.03 2.68
C VAL A 264 0.04 24.81 1.76
N LEU A 265 -0.03 25.01 0.45
CA LEU A 265 -0.03 23.90 -0.51
C LEU A 265 1.29 23.11 -0.48
N ALA A 266 2.44 23.78 -0.33
CA ALA A 266 3.72 23.12 -0.13
C ALA A 266 3.79 22.36 1.20
N HIS A 267 3.28 22.95 2.28
CA HIS A 267 3.26 22.33 3.61
C HIS A 267 2.33 21.11 3.68
N CYS A 268 1.25 21.11 2.90
CA CYS A 268 0.38 19.95 2.70
C CYS A 268 0.96 18.91 1.73
N GLY A 269 2.13 19.16 1.13
CA GLY A 269 2.76 18.28 0.15
C GLY A 269 2.09 18.27 -1.23
N LEU A 270 1.21 19.23 -1.54
CA LEU A 270 0.49 19.30 -2.81
C LEU A 270 1.33 19.90 -3.96
N VAL A 271 2.48 20.49 -3.65
CA VAL A 271 3.35 21.15 -4.64
C VAL A 271 4.81 20.78 -4.40
N THR A 272 5.52 20.38 -5.46
CA THR A 272 6.98 20.33 -5.46
C THR A 272 7.54 21.75 -5.55
N VAL A 273 7.78 22.41 -4.41
CA VAL A 273 8.48 23.72 -4.42
C VAL A 273 9.98 23.48 -4.34
N LYS A 274 10.77 24.11 -5.23
CA LYS A 274 12.23 24.07 -5.16
C LYS A 274 12.69 24.61 -3.80
N LYS A 275 13.62 23.89 -3.17
CA LYS A 275 14.12 24.12 -1.79
C LYS A 275 14.57 25.56 -1.49
N ALA A 276 15.01 26.31 -2.51
CA ALA A 276 15.45 27.70 -2.40
C ALA A 276 14.41 28.67 -1.79
N TYR A 277 13.11 28.35 -1.88
CA TYR A 277 12.04 29.20 -1.31
C TYR A 277 11.84 29.04 0.21
N PHE A 278 12.38 27.98 0.81
CA PHE A 278 12.33 27.78 2.27
C PHE A 278 13.54 28.40 2.97
N GLU A 279 14.68 28.47 2.29
CA GLU A 279 15.94 28.97 2.87
C GLU A 279 15.98 30.52 2.91
N THR A 280 15.28 31.20 1.99
CA THR A 280 15.20 32.67 1.92
C THR A 280 14.41 33.33 3.04
N SER A 281 13.69 32.59 3.89
CA SER A 281 13.02 33.17 5.08
C SER A 281 13.72 32.89 6.41
N THR A 282 14.75 32.03 6.41
CA THR A 282 15.61 31.82 7.59
C THR A 282 16.81 32.75 7.59
N SER A 283 17.28 33.19 6.43
CA SER A 283 18.12 34.38 6.30
C SER A 283 17.18 35.58 6.25
N GLY A 284 17.13 36.39 7.29
CA GLY A 284 16.34 37.63 7.33
C GLY A 284 16.86 38.71 6.37
N GLU A 285 16.96 38.41 5.08
CA GLU A 285 17.21 39.42 4.05
C GLU A 285 15.88 40.05 3.67
N LYS A 286 15.65 41.25 4.24
CA LYS A 286 14.71 42.22 3.70
C LYS A 286 15.14 42.54 2.27
N LEU A 287 14.27 42.30 1.30
CA LEU A 287 14.41 42.86 -0.04
C LEU A 287 13.96 44.32 0.02
N GLU A 288 14.92 45.23 -0.15
CA GLU A 288 14.72 46.60 -0.65
C GLU A 288 14.27 46.58 -2.12
#